data_AF-A0A7W1XI44-F1
#
_entry.id   AF-A0A7W1XI44-F1
#
_cell.length_a   1.000
_cell.length_b   1.000
_cell.length_c   1.000
_cell.angle_alpha   90.00
_cell.angle_beta   90.00
_cell.angle_gamma   90.00
#
_symmetry.space_group_name_H-M   'P 1'
#
loop_
_entity.id
_entity.type
_entity.pdbx_description
1 polymer ?
#
loop_
_entity_poly.entity_id
_entity_poly.type
_entity_poly.pdbx_seq_one_letter_code
_entity_poly.pdbx_strand_id
1 'polypeptide(L)'
;MSELKKFSTSTLAELQKDEKHLYYVYCLVDPRNNQTFYIGKGKGNRIFAHRQAAMSMLRKSDLLEENETAKTLKIKTIQEINRMNLQILSYILSYGLTESEAYASENTLINYAQLIQGLSLTNLVKGHGSKAMLVEEIEEQYGFQPMPINEIATDELILAVKVRDAFNLCKDESKEYPIDDSFRDDDNLKSRTLGNWVIGRDKIHRIRYVIAVNTGADNAVVAAYKVSSQYSESKKFENGRTRYAFQALSNREDTLRELNLYKRSLPDIKFGSGSAIAYINN
;
A
#
# COMPACT_ATOMS: atom_id res chain seq x y z
N MET A 1 -24.57 -38.71 -6.20
CA MET A 1 -25.46 -37.63 -5.73
C MET A 1 -25.83 -36.76 -6.91
N SER A 2 -27.06 -36.27 -6.98
CA SER A 2 -27.48 -35.32 -8.02
C SER A 2 -26.75 -33.98 -7.82
N GLU A 3 -26.40 -33.34 -8.92
CA GLU A 3 -25.61 -32.12 -8.88
C GLU A 3 -26.45 -30.92 -8.42
N LEU A 4 -25.97 -30.21 -7.39
CA LEU A 4 -26.64 -29.01 -6.88
C LEU A 4 -26.37 -27.80 -7.79
N LYS A 5 -27.45 -27.15 -8.29
CA LYS A 5 -27.38 -26.01 -9.22
C LYS A 5 -27.59 -24.64 -8.57
N LYS A 6 -28.16 -24.62 -7.36
CA LYS A 6 -28.40 -23.45 -6.53
C LYS A 6 -28.60 -23.88 -5.08
N PHE A 7 -28.37 -22.99 -4.14
CA PHE A 7 -28.75 -23.17 -2.75
C PHE A 7 -30.28 -23.20 -2.60
N SER A 8 -30.77 -23.96 -1.62
CA SER A 8 -32.18 -23.91 -1.21
C SER A 8 -32.51 -22.57 -0.57
N THR A 9 -33.79 -22.21 -0.51
CA THR A 9 -34.24 -21.00 0.20
C THR A 9 -33.79 -21.01 1.68
N SER A 10 -33.85 -22.16 2.36
CA SER A 10 -33.37 -22.30 3.73
C SER A 10 -31.86 -22.06 3.88
N THR A 11 -31.07 -22.55 2.92
CA THR A 11 -29.61 -22.33 2.92
C THR A 11 -29.29 -20.87 2.65
N LEU A 12 -30.01 -20.22 1.71
CA LEU A 12 -29.84 -18.79 1.45
C LEU A 12 -30.21 -17.95 2.68
N ALA A 13 -31.30 -18.29 3.37
CA ALA A 13 -31.70 -17.61 4.60
C ALA A 13 -30.59 -17.71 5.68
N GLU A 14 -29.97 -18.88 5.85
CA GLU A 14 -28.87 -19.05 6.79
C GLU A 14 -27.61 -18.26 6.37
N LEU A 15 -27.22 -18.34 5.09
CA LEU A 15 -26.05 -17.63 4.57
C LEU A 15 -26.24 -16.10 4.51
N GLN A 16 -27.48 -15.63 4.59
CA GLN A 16 -27.85 -14.22 4.46
C GLN A 16 -28.53 -13.66 5.71
N LYS A 17 -28.43 -14.36 6.84
CA LYS A 17 -29.07 -13.96 8.11
C LYS A 17 -28.58 -12.62 8.65
N ASP A 18 -27.35 -12.22 8.27
CA ASP A 18 -26.74 -10.95 8.66
C ASP A 18 -26.35 -10.18 7.40
N GLU A 19 -26.95 -9.00 7.24
CA GLU A 19 -26.78 -8.13 6.07
C GLU A 19 -25.34 -7.64 5.86
N LYS A 20 -24.51 -7.62 6.91
CA LYS A 20 -23.09 -7.26 6.80
C LYS A 20 -22.23 -8.46 6.41
N HIS A 21 -22.66 -9.68 6.74
CA HIS A 21 -21.87 -10.91 6.63
C HIS A 21 -22.36 -11.84 5.50
N LEU A 22 -22.74 -11.26 4.36
CA LEU A 22 -23.36 -11.96 3.24
C LEU A 22 -22.37 -12.74 2.35
N TYR A 23 -21.07 -12.53 2.54
CA TYR A 23 -20.04 -13.05 1.63
C TYR A 23 -19.45 -14.37 2.13
N TYR A 24 -18.93 -15.13 1.17
CA TYR A 24 -18.17 -16.34 1.37
C TYR A 24 -16.98 -16.39 0.40
N VAL A 25 -15.97 -17.16 0.75
CA VAL A 25 -14.86 -17.53 -0.14
C VAL A 25 -15.00 -19.01 -0.48
N TYR A 26 -14.74 -19.34 -1.74
CA TYR A 26 -14.90 -20.69 -2.28
C TYR A 26 -13.77 -21.04 -3.24
N CYS A 27 -13.60 -22.33 -3.51
CA CYS A 27 -12.75 -22.82 -4.58
C CYS A 27 -13.46 -23.84 -5.49
N LEU A 28 -12.94 -23.95 -6.71
CA LEU A 28 -13.30 -24.99 -7.67
C LEU A 28 -12.10 -25.90 -7.87
N VAL A 29 -12.34 -27.21 -7.78
CA VAL A 29 -11.32 -28.25 -7.80
C VAL A 29 -11.61 -29.20 -8.97
N ASP A 30 -10.56 -29.52 -9.72
CA ASP A 30 -10.60 -30.51 -10.78
C ASP A 30 -10.62 -31.92 -10.16
N PRO A 31 -11.70 -32.72 -10.36
CA PRO A 31 -11.82 -34.04 -9.75
C PRO A 31 -10.80 -35.06 -10.29
N ARG A 32 -10.13 -34.79 -11.41
CA ARG A 32 -9.17 -35.71 -12.04
C ARG A 32 -7.86 -35.80 -11.28
N ASN A 33 -7.44 -34.69 -10.68
CA ASN A 33 -6.14 -34.56 -9.99
C ASN A 33 -6.26 -33.89 -8.61
N ASN A 34 -7.48 -33.55 -8.17
CA ASN A 34 -7.78 -32.86 -6.92
C ASN A 34 -7.08 -31.50 -6.77
N GLN A 35 -6.74 -30.84 -7.89
CA GLN A 35 -6.09 -29.53 -7.88
C GLN A 35 -7.12 -28.40 -7.93
N THR A 36 -6.88 -27.38 -7.11
CA THR A 36 -7.66 -26.14 -7.18
C THR A 36 -7.25 -25.34 -8.41
N PHE A 37 -8.21 -25.02 -9.28
CA PHE A 37 -7.96 -24.21 -10.48
C PHE A 37 -8.60 -22.82 -10.41
N TYR A 38 -9.45 -22.57 -9.41
CA TYR A 38 -10.09 -21.27 -9.20
C TYR A 38 -10.41 -21.03 -7.73
N ILE A 39 -10.13 -19.82 -7.25
CA ILE A 39 -10.53 -19.33 -5.92
C ILE A 39 -11.32 -18.05 -6.13
N GLY A 40 -12.43 -17.89 -5.42
CA GLY A 40 -13.29 -16.73 -5.61
C GLY A 40 -14.03 -16.32 -4.33
N LYS A 41 -14.43 -15.05 -4.26
CA LYS A 41 -15.44 -14.58 -3.30
C LYS A 41 -16.83 -14.47 -3.93
N GLY A 42 -17.87 -14.63 -3.13
CA GLY A 42 -19.25 -14.58 -3.60
C GLY A 42 -20.30 -14.40 -2.52
N LYS A 43 -21.53 -14.18 -2.96
CA LYS A 43 -22.75 -14.18 -2.13
C LYS A 43 -23.87 -14.87 -2.89
N GLY A 44 -24.85 -15.42 -2.16
CA GLY A 44 -25.94 -16.19 -2.74
C GLY A 44 -25.45 -17.31 -3.68
N ASN A 45 -26.02 -17.40 -4.88
CA ASN A 45 -25.73 -18.49 -5.83
C ASN A 45 -24.49 -18.28 -6.73
N ARG A 46 -23.61 -17.32 -6.43
CA ARG A 46 -22.45 -17.00 -7.29
C ARG A 46 -21.55 -18.20 -7.60
N ILE A 47 -21.29 -19.07 -6.63
CA ILE A 47 -20.48 -20.29 -6.83
C ILE A 47 -20.97 -21.16 -7.99
N PHE A 48 -22.29 -21.23 -8.21
CA PHE A 48 -22.90 -22.01 -9.29
C PHE A 48 -22.85 -21.30 -10.65
N ALA A 49 -22.77 -19.96 -10.67
CA ALA A 49 -22.82 -19.17 -11.90
C ALA A 49 -21.65 -19.49 -12.85
N HIS A 50 -20.47 -19.84 -12.31
CA HIS A 50 -19.32 -20.21 -13.13
C HIS A 50 -19.55 -21.48 -13.95
N ARG A 51 -20.20 -22.49 -13.35
CA ARG A 51 -20.56 -23.71 -14.06
C ARG A 51 -21.64 -23.45 -15.11
N GLN A 52 -22.67 -22.66 -14.77
CA GLN A 52 -23.73 -22.31 -15.71
C GLN A 52 -23.20 -21.53 -16.92
N ALA A 53 -22.24 -20.61 -16.70
CA ALA A 53 -21.59 -19.87 -17.77
C ALA A 53 -20.77 -20.76 -18.72
N ALA A 54 -20.07 -21.77 -18.20
CA ALA A 54 -19.34 -22.72 -19.03
C ALA A 54 -20.30 -23.62 -19.86
N MET A 55 -21.43 -24.03 -19.27
CA MET A 55 -22.46 -24.81 -19.97
C MET A 55 -23.19 -24.02 -21.06
N SER A 56 -23.42 -22.72 -20.86
CA SER A 56 -24.05 -21.87 -21.88
C SER A 56 -23.10 -21.56 -23.03
N MET A 57 -21.79 -21.50 -22.79
CA MET A 57 -20.78 -21.33 -23.82
C MET A 57 -20.48 -22.61 -24.62
N LEU A 58 -20.64 -23.81 -24.04
CA LEU A 58 -20.62 -25.07 -24.80
C LEU A 58 -21.65 -25.12 -25.93
N ARG A 59 -22.77 -24.40 -25.78
CA ARG A 59 -23.79 -24.26 -26.84
C ARG A 59 -23.41 -23.26 -27.93
N LYS A 60 -22.36 -22.45 -27.71
CA LYS A 60 -21.88 -21.40 -28.63
C LYS A 60 -20.47 -21.69 -29.18
N SER A 61 -19.80 -22.74 -28.72
CA SER A 61 -18.36 -22.98 -28.93
C SER A 61 -17.98 -23.59 -30.27
N ASP A 62 -18.87 -23.61 -31.27
CA ASP A 62 -18.46 -23.89 -32.65
C ASP A 62 -17.74 -22.67 -33.29
N LEU A 63 -17.58 -21.53 -32.58
CA LEU A 63 -17.22 -20.25 -33.21
C LEU A 63 -16.32 -19.28 -32.41
N LEU A 64 -15.43 -19.69 -31.48
CA LEU A 64 -14.56 -18.71 -30.79
C LEU A 64 -13.06 -19.05 -30.84
N GLU A 65 -12.31 -18.12 -31.43
CA GLU A 65 -10.85 -18.08 -31.57
C GLU A 65 -10.09 -17.91 -30.24
N GLU A 66 -8.83 -18.34 -30.28
CA GLU A 66 -7.84 -18.34 -29.20
C GLU A 66 -7.41 -16.93 -28.78
N ASN A 67 -8.17 -16.32 -27.87
CA ASN A 67 -7.64 -15.27 -27.00
C ASN A 67 -7.59 -15.80 -25.56
N GLU A 68 -6.39 -16.09 -25.07
CA GLU A 68 -6.11 -16.66 -23.76
C GLU A 68 -6.24 -15.64 -22.64
N THR A 69 -7.48 -15.26 -22.31
CA THR A 69 -7.76 -14.61 -21.03
C THR A 69 -7.95 -15.67 -19.94
N ALA A 70 -7.71 -15.35 -18.67
CA ALA A 70 -7.96 -16.30 -17.58
C ALA A 70 -9.45 -16.72 -17.47
N LYS A 71 -10.37 -15.90 -18.00
CA LYS A 71 -11.77 -16.30 -18.24
C LYS A 71 -11.83 -17.50 -19.19
N THR A 72 -11.09 -17.45 -20.30
CA THR A 72 -10.96 -18.52 -21.29
C THR A 72 -10.37 -19.78 -20.67
N LEU A 73 -9.28 -19.69 -19.90
CA LEU A 73 -8.66 -20.86 -19.24
C LEU A 73 -9.60 -21.54 -18.25
N LYS A 74 -10.29 -20.76 -17.40
CA LYS A 74 -11.30 -21.30 -16.47
C LYS A 74 -12.41 -22.04 -17.21
N ILE A 75 -12.92 -21.46 -18.29
CA ILE A 75 -13.99 -22.07 -19.09
C ILE A 75 -13.48 -23.35 -19.76
N LYS A 76 -12.28 -23.34 -20.34
CA LYS A 76 -11.63 -24.52 -20.93
C LYS A 76 -11.55 -25.68 -19.91
N THR A 77 -11.02 -25.44 -18.70
CA THR A 77 -10.93 -26.47 -17.66
C THR A 77 -12.31 -27.06 -17.30
N ILE A 78 -13.33 -26.21 -17.15
CA ILE A 78 -14.70 -26.67 -16.85
C ILE A 78 -15.24 -27.53 -18.00
N GLN A 79 -15.00 -27.13 -19.25
CA GLN A 79 -15.44 -27.88 -20.43
C GLN A 79 -14.78 -29.25 -20.52
N GLU A 80 -13.48 -29.35 -20.26
CA GLU A 80 -12.75 -30.62 -20.25
C GLU A 80 -13.29 -31.60 -19.21
N ILE A 81 -13.53 -31.13 -17.98
CA ILE A 81 -14.08 -31.95 -16.90
C ILE A 81 -15.47 -32.48 -17.30
N ASN A 82 -16.32 -31.60 -17.86
CA ASN A 82 -17.66 -31.96 -18.30
C ASN A 82 -17.67 -32.98 -19.45
N ARG A 83 -16.74 -32.88 -20.42
CA ARG A 83 -16.60 -33.85 -21.53
C ARG A 83 -16.32 -35.27 -21.05
N MET A 84 -15.72 -35.41 -19.86
CA MET A 84 -15.47 -36.70 -19.22
C MET A 84 -16.64 -37.18 -18.34
N ASN A 85 -17.79 -36.49 -18.38
CA ASN A 85 -18.93 -36.71 -17.49
C ASN A 85 -18.58 -36.62 -16.00
N LEU A 86 -17.52 -35.88 -15.64
CA LEU A 86 -17.11 -35.63 -14.28
C LEU A 86 -17.75 -34.33 -13.77
N GLN A 87 -17.90 -34.24 -12.45
CA GLN A 87 -18.44 -33.06 -11.78
C GLN A 87 -17.33 -32.30 -11.06
N ILE A 88 -17.23 -30.99 -11.34
CA ILE A 88 -16.33 -30.10 -10.61
C ILE A 88 -16.69 -30.11 -9.12
N LEU A 89 -15.69 -30.31 -8.28
CA LEU A 89 -15.86 -30.19 -6.83
C LEU A 89 -15.84 -28.70 -6.46
N SER A 90 -16.81 -28.28 -5.66
CA SER A 90 -16.98 -26.88 -5.25
C SER A 90 -17.05 -26.82 -3.73
N TYR A 91 -16.11 -26.09 -3.13
CA TYR A 91 -16.02 -25.97 -1.67
C TYR A 91 -16.24 -24.53 -1.25
N ILE A 92 -17.10 -24.32 -0.25
CA ILE A 92 -17.09 -23.09 0.55
C ILE A 92 -15.94 -23.24 1.55
N LEU A 93 -14.95 -22.37 1.47
CA LEU A 93 -13.79 -22.37 2.38
C LEU A 93 -14.10 -21.60 3.67
N SER A 94 -14.89 -20.53 3.56
CA SER A 94 -15.38 -19.74 4.68
C SER A 94 -16.63 -18.95 4.26
N TYR A 95 -17.58 -18.71 5.17
CA TYR A 95 -18.82 -17.98 4.93
C TYR A 95 -19.21 -17.15 6.15
N GLY A 96 -20.16 -16.22 5.98
CA GLY A 96 -20.50 -15.28 7.06
C GLY A 96 -19.48 -14.14 7.16
N LEU A 97 -18.97 -13.68 6.02
CA LEU A 97 -17.93 -12.67 5.94
C LEU A 97 -18.50 -11.34 5.46
N THR A 98 -17.93 -10.24 5.94
CA THR A 98 -18.05 -8.95 5.27
C THR A 98 -17.38 -8.99 3.90
N GLU A 99 -17.70 -8.01 3.05
CA GLU A 99 -17.06 -7.94 1.72
C GLU A 99 -15.53 -7.77 1.83
N SER A 100 -15.07 -6.97 2.80
CA SER A 100 -13.65 -6.71 3.04
C SER A 100 -12.91 -7.97 3.49
N GLU A 101 -13.49 -8.72 4.44
CA GLU A 101 -12.91 -9.98 4.92
C GLU A 101 -12.86 -11.04 3.82
N ALA A 102 -13.94 -11.18 3.03
CA ALA A 102 -13.98 -12.11 1.91
C ALA A 102 -12.94 -11.75 0.84
N TYR A 103 -12.74 -10.46 0.60
CA TYR A 103 -11.74 -9.95 -0.33
C TYR A 103 -10.30 -10.21 0.18
N ALA A 104 -10.01 -9.91 1.44
CA ALA A 104 -8.69 -10.17 2.04
C ALA A 104 -8.38 -11.68 2.08
N SER A 105 -9.39 -12.50 2.40
CA SER A 105 -9.29 -13.97 2.42
C SER A 105 -9.06 -14.54 1.01
N GLU A 106 -9.80 -14.06 0.01
CA GLU A 106 -9.59 -14.43 -1.40
C GLU A 106 -8.17 -14.12 -1.85
N ASN A 107 -7.67 -12.90 -1.58
CA ASN A 107 -6.31 -12.50 -1.93
C ASN A 107 -5.25 -13.39 -1.26
N THR A 108 -5.42 -13.68 0.03
CA THR A 108 -4.50 -14.53 0.80
C THR A 108 -4.45 -15.96 0.25
N LEU A 109 -5.60 -16.55 -0.05
CA LEU A 109 -5.68 -17.92 -0.57
C LEU A 109 -5.11 -18.03 -1.99
N ILE A 110 -5.34 -17.02 -2.85
CA ILE A 110 -4.72 -16.96 -4.19
C ILE A 110 -3.21 -16.89 -4.07
N ASN A 111 -2.70 -15.99 -3.22
CA ASN A 111 -1.26 -15.84 -2.96
C ASN A 111 -0.65 -17.15 -2.44
N TYR A 112 -1.28 -17.80 -1.46
CA TYR A 112 -0.82 -19.07 -0.91
C TYR A 112 -0.79 -20.19 -1.95
N ALA A 113 -1.87 -20.36 -2.73
CA ALA A 113 -1.96 -21.38 -3.77
C ALA A 113 -0.89 -21.20 -4.87
N GLN A 114 -0.63 -19.96 -5.28
CA GLN A 114 0.38 -19.66 -6.29
C GLN A 114 1.80 -19.83 -5.74
N LEU A 115 2.09 -19.30 -4.56
CA LEU A 115 3.44 -19.30 -3.99
C LEU A 115 3.85 -20.67 -3.45
N ILE A 116 3.00 -21.32 -2.66
CA ILE A 116 3.36 -22.53 -1.90
C ILE A 116 3.01 -23.79 -2.69
N GLN A 117 1.87 -23.81 -3.37
CA GLN A 117 1.41 -24.99 -4.10
C GLN A 117 1.82 -24.97 -5.59
N GLY A 118 2.42 -23.88 -6.07
CA GLY A 118 2.81 -23.72 -7.47
C GLY A 118 1.63 -23.76 -8.45
N LEU A 119 0.40 -23.52 -7.97
CA LEU A 119 -0.80 -23.68 -8.79
C LEU A 119 -1.00 -22.49 -9.73
N SER A 120 -1.22 -22.78 -11.01
CA SER A 120 -1.62 -21.80 -12.00
C SER A 120 -3.14 -21.57 -11.95
N LEU A 121 -3.59 -20.73 -11.01
CA LEU A 121 -5.00 -20.38 -10.88
C LEU A 121 -5.50 -19.60 -12.10
N THR A 122 -6.72 -19.91 -12.54
CA THR A 122 -7.40 -19.28 -13.69
C THR A 122 -8.01 -17.90 -13.37
N ASN A 123 -7.61 -17.28 -12.27
CA ASN A 123 -8.09 -15.97 -11.86
C ASN A 123 -7.56 -14.88 -12.82
N LEU A 124 -8.47 -14.08 -13.41
CA LEU A 124 -8.13 -12.98 -14.33
C LEU A 124 -7.29 -11.88 -13.70
N VAL A 125 -7.53 -11.65 -12.40
CA VAL A 125 -6.85 -10.65 -11.61
C VAL A 125 -6.08 -11.45 -10.57
N LYS A 126 -4.75 -11.46 -10.67
CA LYS A 126 -3.89 -11.72 -9.50
C LYS A 126 -4.41 -10.74 -8.45
N GLY A 127 -4.96 -11.25 -7.34
CA GLY A 127 -5.94 -10.55 -6.49
C GLY A 127 -5.72 -9.04 -6.35
N HIS A 128 -6.80 -8.27 -6.26
CA HIS A 128 -6.73 -6.81 -6.19
C HIS A 128 -5.97 -6.26 -4.93
N GLY A 129 -5.51 -7.15 -4.02
CA GLY A 129 -4.72 -6.81 -2.85
C GLY A 129 -3.21 -6.87 -3.08
N SER A 130 -2.44 -6.92 -1.98
CA SER A 130 -0.98 -7.07 -2.06
C SER A 130 -0.60 -8.42 -2.67
N LYS A 131 0.48 -8.42 -3.45
CA LYS A 131 1.15 -9.65 -3.88
C LYS A 131 1.83 -10.31 -2.68
N ALA A 132 2.00 -11.62 -2.73
CA ALA A 132 2.91 -12.27 -1.80
C ALA A 132 4.32 -11.72 -2.00
N MET A 133 4.99 -11.40 -0.90
CA MET A 133 6.35 -10.88 -0.86
C MET A 133 7.12 -11.65 0.23
N LEU A 134 8.42 -11.80 0.02
CA LEU A 134 9.34 -12.22 1.07
C LEU A 134 9.40 -11.16 2.17
N VAL A 135 9.72 -11.58 3.39
CA VAL A 135 9.87 -10.66 4.53
C VAL A 135 10.97 -9.64 4.23
N GLU A 136 12.05 -10.10 3.61
CA GLU A 136 13.20 -9.27 3.21
C GLU A 136 12.81 -8.23 2.15
N GLU A 137 11.89 -8.54 1.23
CA GLU A 137 11.41 -7.57 0.23
C GLU A 137 10.56 -6.46 0.87
N ILE A 138 9.76 -6.81 1.89
CA ILE A 138 9.00 -5.81 2.67
C ILE A 138 9.97 -4.90 3.43
N GLU A 139 10.97 -5.48 4.10
CA GLU A 139 11.99 -4.72 4.80
C GLU A 139 12.82 -3.86 3.83
N GLU A 140 13.21 -4.39 2.67
CA GLU A 140 13.91 -3.61 1.66
C GLU A 140 13.03 -2.45 1.19
N GLN A 141 11.74 -2.65 0.98
CA GLN A 141 10.85 -1.62 0.47
C GLN A 141 10.57 -0.50 1.48
N TYR A 142 10.35 -0.84 2.75
CA TYR A 142 9.82 0.09 3.77
C TYR A 142 10.76 0.35 4.94
N GLY A 143 11.78 -0.48 5.12
CA GLY A 143 12.69 -0.46 6.25
C GLY A 143 13.60 0.77 6.29
N PHE A 144 13.91 1.18 7.51
CA PHE A 144 14.89 2.21 7.83
C PHE A 144 15.90 1.63 8.80
N GLN A 145 17.18 1.78 8.49
CA GLN A 145 18.26 1.30 9.34
C GLN A 145 18.67 2.39 10.34
N PRO A 146 18.75 2.08 11.65
CA PRO A 146 19.25 3.01 12.65
C PRO A 146 20.67 3.48 12.33
N MET A 147 20.90 4.77 12.50
CA MET A 147 22.21 5.39 12.31
C MET A 147 22.45 6.42 13.42
N PRO A 148 23.64 6.46 14.03
CA PRO A 148 23.98 7.50 14.98
C PRO A 148 24.15 8.85 14.27
N ILE A 149 23.88 9.94 14.99
CA ILE A 149 23.90 11.31 14.42
C ILE A 149 25.29 11.69 13.88
N ASN A 150 26.36 11.20 14.50
CA ASN A 150 27.75 11.48 14.11
C ASN A 150 28.17 10.85 12.76
N GLU A 151 27.36 9.95 12.19
CA GLU A 151 27.61 9.36 10.87
C GLU A 151 26.95 10.15 9.72
N ILE A 152 26.22 11.24 10.03
CA ILE A 152 25.66 12.12 9.01
C ILE A 152 26.82 12.78 8.27
N ALA A 153 26.82 12.71 6.94
CA ALA A 153 27.92 13.16 6.10
C ALA A 153 27.97 14.69 5.91
N THR A 154 27.90 15.45 7.00
CA THR A 154 28.08 16.91 7.03
C THR A 154 28.45 17.41 8.42
N ASP A 155 29.22 18.50 8.46
CA ASP A 155 29.48 19.29 9.67
C ASP A 155 28.60 20.56 9.73
N GLU A 156 27.75 20.78 8.73
CA GLU A 156 26.87 21.95 8.65
C GLU A 156 25.63 21.77 9.54
N LEU A 157 25.05 22.88 9.99
CA LEU A 157 23.86 22.84 10.86
C LEU A 157 22.64 22.32 10.09
N ILE A 158 21.99 21.30 10.65
CA ILE A 158 20.75 20.70 10.14
C ILE A 158 19.58 21.07 11.05
N LEU A 159 18.47 21.49 10.44
CA LEU A 159 17.18 21.63 11.09
C LEU A 159 16.37 20.35 10.88
N ALA A 160 16.18 19.56 11.93
CA ALA A 160 15.28 18.41 11.91
C ALA A 160 13.87 18.85 12.30
N VAL A 161 12.86 18.42 11.53
CA VAL A 161 11.46 18.80 11.74
C VAL A 161 10.56 17.58 11.83
N LYS A 162 9.55 17.64 12.71
CA LYS A 162 8.62 16.52 12.92
C LYS A 162 7.55 16.48 11.84
N VAL A 163 7.45 15.35 11.14
CA VAL A 163 6.36 15.06 10.19
C VAL A 163 5.86 13.64 10.47
N ARG A 164 4.92 13.50 11.39
CA ARG A 164 4.44 12.19 11.90
C ARG A 164 3.71 11.35 10.86
N ASP A 165 3.01 12.03 9.97
CA ASP A 165 2.18 11.51 8.89
C ASP A 165 2.95 11.37 7.56
N ALA A 166 4.28 11.53 7.58
CA ALA A 166 5.10 11.66 6.38
C ALA A 166 4.93 10.54 5.33
N PHE A 167 4.63 9.31 5.75
CA PHE A 167 4.45 8.19 4.82
C PHE A 167 3.16 8.28 3.99
N ASN A 168 2.19 9.08 4.43
CA ASN A 168 0.91 9.31 3.74
C ASN A 168 0.94 10.54 2.82
N LEU A 169 2.00 11.36 2.89
CA LEU A 169 2.08 12.62 2.16
C LEU A 169 2.53 12.43 0.71
N CYS A 170 2.01 13.29 -0.17
CA CYS A 170 2.45 13.41 -1.54
C CYS A 170 3.94 13.82 -1.60
N LYS A 171 4.69 13.16 -2.47
CA LYS A 171 6.13 13.39 -2.67
C LYS A 171 6.44 14.23 -3.91
N ASP A 172 5.44 14.87 -4.51
CA ASP A 172 5.64 15.79 -5.62
C ASP A 172 6.46 17.01 -5.16
N GLU A 173 7.48 17.35 -5.93
CA GLU A 173 8.42 18.43 -5.63
C GLU A 173 8.38 19.55 -6.67
N SER A 174 7.43 19.48 -7.62
CA SER A 174 7.28 20.41 -8.75
C SER A 174 6.90 21.84 -8.35
N LYS A 175 6.33 22.00 -7.15
CA LYS A 175 5.88 23.29 -6.61
C LYS A 175 6.86 23.81 -5.56
N GLU A 176 6.93 25.13 -5.46
CA GLU A 176 7.53 25.83 -4.33
C GLU A 176 6.45 26.30 -3.36
N TYR A 177 6.81 26.38 -2.08
CA TYR A 177 5.89 26.66 -1.00
C TYR A 177 6.35 27.90 -0.22
N PRO A 178 5.95 29.11 -0.63
CA PRO A 178 6.32 30.35 0.06
C PRO A 178 5.75 30.41 1.48
N ILE A 179 6.13 31.43 2.26
CA ILE A 179 5.68 31.56 3.67
C ILE A 179 4.20 31.93 3.82
N ASP A 180 3.55 32.33 2.73
CA ASP A 180 2.13 32.62 2.73
C ASP A 180 1.31 31.32 2.85
N ASP A 181 0.52 31.24 3.92
CA ASP A 181 -0.29 30.09 4.29
C ASP A 181 -1.26 29.66 3.18
N SER A 182 -1.68 30.57 2.29
CA SER A 182 -2.59 30.26 1.17
C SER A 182 -1.98 29.37 0.09
N PHE A 183 -0.65 29.28 0.02
CA PHE A 183 0.07 28.44 -0.95
C PHE A 183 0.56 27.13 -0.31
N ARG A 184 0.33 26.92 0.98
CA ARG A 184 0.78 25.73 1.71
C ARG A 184 -0.13 24.55 1.40
N ASP A 185 0.50 23.39 1.24
CA ASP A 185 -0.17 22.12 1.01
C ASP A 185 0.13 21.20 2.19
N ASP A 186 -0.88 20.90 3.00
CA ASP A 186 -0.73 20.08 4.20
C ASP A 186 -0.57 18.58 3.88
N ASP A 187 -0.97 18.18 2.66
CA ASP A 187 -0.87 16.82 2.14
C ASP A 187 0.44 16.58 1.37
N ASN A 188 1.34 17.56 1.30
CA ASN A 188 2.62 17.46 0.60
C ASN A 188 3.84 17.46 1.55
N LEU A 189 4.75 16.52 1.34
CA LEU A 189 5.92 16.33 2.19
C LEU A 189 6.91 17.50 2.11
N LYS A 190 7.19 18.03 0.92
CA LYS A 190 8.11 19.18 0.73
C LYS A 190 7.57 20.41 1.44
N SER A 191 6.28 20.73 1.25
CA SER A 191 5.58 21.79 1.96
C SER A 191 5.72 21.61 3.48
N ARG A 192 5.35 20.45 4.01
CA ARG A 192 5.41 20.16 5.45
C ARG A 192 6.84 20.16 6.01
N THR A 193 7.86 19.95 5.18
CA THR A 193 9.27 19.96 5.60
C THR A 193 9.84 21.37 5.66
N LEU A 194 9.55 22.23 4.68
CA LEU A 194 10.31 23.46 4.46
C LEU A 194 9.72 24.72 5.11
N GLY A 195 8.46 24.71 5.54
CA GLY A 195 7.75 25.94 5.88
C GLY A 195 7.26 26.09 7.31
N ASN A 196 7.07 27.35 7.70
CA ASN A 196 6.41 27.84 8.92
C ASN A 196 7.09 27.47 10.25
N TRP A 197 8.41 27.36 10.25
CA TRP A 197 9.20 27.03 11.44
C TRP A 197 9.60 28.26 12.24
N VAL A 198 9.44 28.20 13.56
CA VAL A 198 10.00 29.21 14.48
C VAL A 198 11.47 28.87 14.72
N ILE A 199 12.37 29.66 14.14
CA ILE A 199 13.82 29.42 14.16
C ILE A 199 14.50 30.49 15.02
N GLY A 200 15.51 30.10 15.81
CA GLY A 200 16.33 31.05 16.56
C GLY A 200 17.07 32.02 15.63
N ARG A 201 17.07 33.32 15.98
CA ARG A 201 17.63 34.41 15.14
C ARG A 201 19.09 34.16 14.75
N ASP A 202 19.90 33.60 15.64
CA ASP A 202 21.33 33.35 15.37
C ASP A 202 21.59 32.07 14.58
N LYS A 203 20.55 31.24 14.38
CA LYS A 203 20.67 29.94 13.71
C LYS A 203 20.24 29.97 12.25
N ILE A 204 19.33 30.86 11.86
CA ILE A 204 18.77 30.90 10.50
C ILE A 204 19.84 30.94 9.40
N HIS A 205 20.88 31.74 9.60
CA HIS A 205 21.98 31.92 8.63
C HIS A 205 22.96 30.74 8.58
N ARG A 206 22.91 29.84 9.57
CA ARG A 206 23.79 28.68 9.68
C ARG A 206 23.15 27.40 9.13
N ILE A 207 21.82 27.36 9.02
CA ILE A 207 21.11 26.16 8.55
C ILE A 207 21.41 25.96 7.06
N ARG A 208 21.99 24.80 6.73
CA ARG A 208 22.26 24.39 5.34
C ARG A 208 21.39 23.25 4.87
N TYR A 209 20.82 22.50 5.82
CA TYR A 209 19.94 21.38 5.51
C TYR A 209 18.70 21.41 6.40
N VAL A 210 17.56 21.01 5.83
CA VAL A 210 16.34 20.71 6.57
C VAL A 210 15.98 19.25 6.33
N ILE A 211 15.76 18.49 7.40
CA ILE A 211 15.33 17.09 7.30
C ILE A 211 13.97 16.90 7.94
N ALA A 212 13.09 16.13 7.29
CA ALA A 212 11.84 15.67 7.88
C ALA A 212 12.04 14.33 8.56
N VAL A 213 11.51 14.23 9.77
CA VAL A 213 11.66 13.07 10.64
C VAL A 213 10.29 12.56 11.05
N ASN A 214 10.03 11.28 10.80
CA ASN A 214 8.87 10.60 11.34
C ASN A 214 9.16 10.07 12.75
N THR A 215 8.70 10.82 13.76
CA THR A 215 8.91 10.44 15.17
C THR A 215 8.12 9.21 15.62
N GLY A 216 7.15 8.73 14.83
CA GLY A 216 6.40 7.50 15.09
C GLY A 216 7.10 6.24 14.59
N ALA A 217 8.19 6.40 13.82
CA ALA A 217 8.96 5.32 13.23
C ALA A 217 10.45 5.52 13.53
N ASP A 218 10.80 5.52 14.81
CA ASP A 218 12.19 5.60 15.31
C ASP A 218 13.00 6.80 14.75
N ASN A 219 12.32 7.92 14.50
CA ASN A 219 12.91 9.07 13.82
C ASN A 219 13.44 8.76 12.39
N ALA A 220 12.70 7.96 11.62
CA ALA A 220 12.97 7.74 10.19
C ALA A 220 13.09 9.07 9.43
N VAL A 221 14.18 9.25 8.69
CA VAL A 221 14.42 10.45 7.88
C VAL A 221 13.76 10.28 6.52
N VAL A 222 12.64 10.96 6.32
CA VAL A 222 11.77 10.76 5.15
C VAL A 222 12.02 11.78 4.03
N ALA A 223 12.61 12.94 4.37
CA ALA A 223 13.06 13.93 3.40
C ALA A 223 14.28 14.70 3.91
N ALA A 224 15.11 15.17 2.99
CA ALA A 224 16.19 16.12 3.26
C ALA A 224 16.29 17.12 2.11
N TYR A 225 16.58 18.37 2.42
CA TYR A 225 16.72 19.44 1.42
C TYR A 225 17.90 20.34 1.77
N LYS A 226 18.67 20.74 0.75
CA LYS A 226 19.59 21.87 0.85
C LYS A 226 18.79 23.15 0.90
N VAL A 227 19.17 24.02 1.81
CA VAL A 227 18.54 25.32 1.99
C VAL A 227 19.60 26.40 2.25
N SER A 228 19.20 27.65 2.12
CA SER A 228 20.00 28.80 2.52
C SER A 228 19.09 29.92 3.00
N SER A 229 19.54 30.69 3.99
CA SER A 229 18.77 31.84 4.46
C SER A 229 18.55 32.90 3.37
N GLN A 230 19.38 32.92 2.31
CA GLN A 230 19.24 33.84 1.18
C GLN A 230 17.95 33.58 0.37
N TYR A 231 17.49 32.34 0.37
CA TYR A 231 16.26 31.90 -0.32
C TYR A 231 15.19 31.51 0.71
N SER A 232 15.19 32.21 1.86
CA SER A 232 14.20 32.02 2.91
C SER A 232 13.31 33.25 3.03
N GLU A 233 12.01 33.00 3.21
CA GLU A 233 11.02 34.02 3.49
C GLU A 233 10.74 34.04 5.00
N SER A 234 10.40 35.21 5.54
CA SER A 234 10.08 35.35 6.97
C SER A 234 8.85 36.21 7.19
N LYS A 235 8.06 35.84 8.20
CA LYS A 235 6.84 36.55 8.60
C LYS A 235 6.78 36.65 10.10
N LYS A 236 6.55 37.85 10.62
CA LYS A 236 6.28 38.09 12.04
C LYS A 236 4.80 37.84 12.30
N PHE A 237 4.49 37.00 13.27
CA PHE A 237 3.13 36.71 13.70
C PHE A 237 2.75 37.59 14.89
N GLU A 238 1.44 37.73 15.14
CA GLU A 238 0.87 38.58 16.22
C GLU A 238 1.42 38.24 17.60
N ASN A 239 1.83 36.98 17.81
CA ASN A 239 2.48 36.51 19.04
C ASN A 239 3.97 36.91 19.19
N GLY A 240 4.46 37.79 18.31
CA GLY A 240 5.85 38.28 18.30
C GLY A 240 6.89 37.31 17.75
N ARG A 241 6.50 36.07 17.43
CA ARG A 241 7.43 35.06 16.88
C ARG A 241 7.60 35.26 15.37
N THR A 242 8.84 35.13 14.92
CA THR A 242 9.15 35.11 13.49
C THR A 242 9.18 33.65 13.02
N ARG A 243 8.44 33.36 11.96
CA ARG A 243 8.52 32.07 11.27
C ARG A 243 9.30 32.25 9.98
N TYR A 244 9.90 31.14 9.54
CA TYR A 244 10.69 31.07 8.33
C TYR A 244 10.17 29.92 7.46
N ALA A 245 10.20 30.14 6.15
CA ALA A 245 10.01 29.11 5.14
C ALA A 245 11.22 29.12 4.20
N PHE A 246 11.72 27.95 3.84
CA PHE A 246 12.85 27.79 2.94
C PHE A 246 12.39 27.37 1.55
N GLN A 247 13.11 27.82 0.53
CA GLN A 247 13.05 27.23 -0.80
C GLN A 247 14.09 26.11 -0.91
N ALA A 248 13.73 25.02 -1.59
CA ALA A 248 14.64 23.90 -1.80
C ALA A 248 15.68 24.24 -2.87
N LEU A 249 16.96 23.99 -2.56
CA LEU A 249 18.06 24.14 -3.52
C LEU A 249 18.47 22.80 -4.16
N SER A 250 17.79 21.72 -3.79
CA SER A 250 18.10 20.35 -4.23
C SER A 250 16.85 19.48 -4.24
N ASN A 251 16.97 18.32 -4.89
CA ASN A 251 15.99 17.24 -4.79
C ASN A 251 16.12 16.49 -3.45
N ARG A 252 15.00 15.95 -2.96
CA ARG A 252 14.93 15.16 -1.72
C ARG A 252 15.87 13.96 -1.70
N GLU A 253 15.85 13.13 -2.74
CA GLU A 253 16.63 11.88 -2.73
C GLU A 253 18.12 12.12 -2.85
N ASP A 254 18.52 13.11 -3.66
CA ASP A 254 19.92 13.46 -3.82
C ASP A 254 20.52 13.95 -2.50
N THR A 255 19.77 14.78 -1.76
CA THR A 255 20.20 15.27 -0.45
C THR A 255 20.22 14.17 0.60
N LEU A 256 19.23 13.27 0.60
CA LEU A 256 19.22 12.10 1.48
C LEU A 256 20.46 11.23 1.25
N ARG A 257 20.85 10.98 -0.01
CA ARG A 257 22.05 10.20 -0.33
C ARG A 257 23.33 10.95 0.04
N GLU A 258 23.41 12.24 -0.28
CA GLU A 258 24.56 13.08 0.07
C GLU A 258 24.85 13.08 1.57
N LEU A 259 23.82 13.16 2.41
CA LEU A 259 23.96 13.18 3.87
C LEU A 259 24.11 11.79 4.49
N ASN A 260 24.13 10.71 3.70
CA ASN A 260 24.07 9.33 4.18
C ASN A 260 22.79 9.02 5.00
N LEU A 261 21.66 9.66 4.67
CA LEU A 261 20.38 9.53 5.36
C LEU A 261 19.32 8.72 4.60
N TYR A 262 19.63 8.24 3.39
CA TYR A 262 18.71 7.43 2.60
C TYR A 262 18.37 6.12 3.31
N LYS A 263 17.08 5.89 3.60
CA LYS A 263 16.58 4.77 4.41
C LYS A 263 17.30 4.64 5.76
N ARG A 264 17.58 5.78 6.41
CA ARG A 264 18.12 5.84 7.78
C ARG A 264 17.14 6.43 8.78
N SER A 265 17.14 5.88 9.97
CA SER A 265 16.50 6.47 11.14
C SER A 265 17.57 7.05 12.07
N LEU A 266 17.21 8.07 12.84
CA LEU A 266 18.11 8.75 13.77
C LEU A 266 17.54 8.67 15.20
N PRO A 267 17.64 7.51 15.88
CA PRO A 267 16.97 7.24 17.15
C PRO A 267 17.34 8.24 18.25
N ASP A 268 18.57 8.75 18.19
CA ASP A 268 19.15 9.62 19.20
C ASP A 268 18.69 11.08 19.12
N ILE A 269 17.97 11.48 18.05
CA ILE A 269 17.44 12.85 17.96
C ILE A 269 16.47 13.10 19.11
N LYS A 270 16.77 14.12 19.92
CA LYS A 270 15.88 14.61 20.97
C LYS A 270 15.21 15.91 20.53
N PHE A 271 13.89 15.85 20.43
CA PHE A 271 13.07 17.04 20.29
C PHE A 271 12.65 17.53 21.68
N GLY A 272 12.78 18.83 21.93
CA GLY A 272 12.29 19.43 23.18
C GLY A 272 10.79 19.20 23.39
N SER A 273 10.34 19.28 24.66
CA SER A 273 8.92 19.14 25.00
C SER A 273 8.06 20.13 24.22
N GLY A 274 7.06 19.63 23.49
CA GLY A 274 6.21 20.45 22.60
C GLY A 274 6.91 21.03 21.37
N SER A 275 8.22 20.81 21.18
CA SER A 275 8.95 21.32 20.02
C SER A 275 8.66 20.48 18.78
N ALA A 276 8.40 21.16 17.67
CA ALA A 276 8.27 20.54 16.35
C ALA A 276 9.61 20.46 15.60
N ILE A 277 10.67 21.08 16.14
CA ILE A 277 12.00 21.13 15.53
C ILE A 277 13.10 20.72 16.51
N ALA A 278 14.21 20.22 15.97
CA ALA A 278 15.47 19.99 16.67
C ALA A 278 16.61 20.48 15.79
N TYR A 279 17.72 20.85 16.43
CA TYR A 279 18.94 21.26 15.74
C TYR A 279 19.96 20.14 15.88
N ILE A 280 20.57 19.74 14.77
CA ILE A 280 21.63 18.75 14.75
C ILE A 280 22.90 19.46 14.29
N ASN A 281 23.93 19.39 15.12
CA ASN A 281 25.31 19.72 14.77
C ASN A 281 26.12 18.46 15.02
N ASN A 282 26.97 18.10 14.06
CA ASN A 282 28.10 17.22 14.32
C ASN A 282 29.26 17.99 14.95
#